data_AF-A0A7C9JZN2-F1
#
_entry.id   AF-A0A7C9JZN2-F1
#
_cell.length_a   1.000
_cell.length_b   1.000
_cell.length_c   1.000
_cell.angle_alpha   90.00
_cell.angle_beta   90.00
_cell.angle_gamma   90.00
#
_symmetry.space_group_name_H-M   'P 1'
#
loop_
_entity.id
_entity.type
_entity.pdbx_description
1 polymer ?
#
loop_
_entity_poly.entity_id
_entity_poly.type
_entity_poly.pdbx_seq_one_letter_code
_entity_poly.pdbx_strand_id
1 'polypeptide(L)'
;MANLTHNLSMHSLDISQLVESRHDDVKRSIKRLSDRTIIELPPMAEIKTTTKPTKVYLFNGEQGKRDSYVVVAQLSPEFTARLVDRWQELEQKQTSPAELSRMEILTLAMQAEQENQQLKHKIEEDAPKVAFAKQVEVAPDAISVAQAAKILGTGQRRLFAKLRELKWVTRRNEPYQDKIEAGLLDVKLGSWQHPDHGLKQSVTALITGKGLSKLQLLLSIPASSPLLSSAQMSAHQMGEK
;
A
#
# COMPACT_ATOMS: atom_id res chain seq x y z
N MET A 1 -43.24 8.74 -7.08
CA MET A 1 -43.10 9.84 -6.11
C MET A 1 -42.99 11.12 -6.93
N ALA A 2 -43.92 12.05 -6.76
CA ALA A 2 -43.97 13.27 -7.56
C ALA A 2 -42.74 14.15 -7.24
N ASN A 3 -41.90 14.42 -8.24
CA ASN A 3 -40.88 15.45 -8.15
C ASN A 3 -41.60 16.79 -7.96
N LEU A 4 -41.66 17.30 -6.73
CA LEU A 4 -41.88 18.72 -6.52
C LEU A 4 -40.65 19.44 -7.04
N THR A 5 -40.64 19.75 -8.33
CA THR A 5 -39.83 20.84 -8.88
C THR A 5 -40.31 22.11 -8.20
N HIS A 6 -39.78 22.40 -7.00
CA HIS A 6 -39.83 23.76 -6.48
C HIS A 6 -39.21 24.61 -7.59
N ASN A 7 -40.01 25.51 -8.14
CA ASN A 7 -39.51 26.50 -9.08
C ASN A 7 -38.70 27.48 -8.22
N LEU A 8 -37.47 27.09 -7.84
CA LEU A 8 -36.60 27.90 -6.99
C LEU A 8 -36.30 29.20 -7.75
N SER A 9 -36.92 30.28 -7.28
CA SER A 9 -36.75 31.62 -7.82
C SER A 9 -36.20 32.54 -6.74
N MET A 10 -35.35 33.48 -7.13
CA MET A 10 -34.90 34.57 -6.26
C MET A 10 -35.28 35.90 -6.88
N HIS A 11 -35.75 36.84 -6.09
CA HIS A 11 -36.10 38.19 -6.55
C HIS A 11 -35.00 39.19 -6.23
N SER A 12 -34.91 40.26 -7.02
CA SER A 12 -34.02 41.40 -6.70
C SER A 12 -34.25 42.03 -5.32
N LEU A 13 -35.45 41.88 -4.73
CA LEU A 13 -35.74 42.32 -3.37
C LEU A 13 -35.08 41.42 -2.33
N ASP A 14 -35.07 40.10 -2.54
CA ASP A 14 -34.37 39.14 -1.67
C ASP A 14 -32.87 39.43 -1.68
N ILE A 15 -32.29 39.72 -2.85
CA ILE A 15 -30.89 40.13 -3.00
C ILE A 15 -30.61 41.43 -2.22
N SER A 16 -31.54 42.40 -2.27
CA SER A 16 -31.39 43.66 -1.54
C SER A 16 -31.37 43.46 -0.03
N GLN A 17 -32.17 42.51 0.48
CA GLN A 17 -32.18 42.14 1.89
C GLN A 17 -30.90 41.39 2.27
N LEU A 18 -30.43 40.46 1.41
CA LEU A 18 -29.22 39.68 1.64
C LEU A 18 -27.94 40.52 1.71
N VAL A 19 -27.84 41.56 0.87
CA VAL A 19 -26.65 42.44 0.80
C VAL A 19 -26.87 43.75 1.57
N GLU A 20 -27.96 43.86 2.33
CA GLU A 20 -28.34 45.05 3.12
C GLU A 20 -28.23 46.37 2.32
N SER A 21 -28.57 46.29 1.03
CA SER A 21 -28.40 47.37 0.07
C SER A 21 -29.77 47.86 -0.41
N ARG A 22 -29.86 49.13 -0.81
CA ARG A 22 -31.13 49.67 -1.33
C ARG A 22 -31.53 48.93 -2.61
N HIS A 23 -32.80 48.58 -2.74
CA HIS A 23 -33.33 47.89 -3.93
C HIS A 23 -33.04 48.62 -5.24
N ASP A 24 -32.99 49.95 -5.22
CA ASP A 24 -32.64 50.77 -6.39
C ASP A 24 -31.19 50.57 -6.85
N ASP A 25 -30.25 50.37 -5.92
CA ASP A 25 -28.84 50.10 -6.23
C ASP A 25 -28.67 48.70 -6.80
N VAL A 26 -29.45 47.72 -6.32
CA VAL A 26 -29.52 46.37 -6.89
C VAL A 26 -30.04 46.41 -8.33
N LYS A 27 -31.16 47.11 -8.58
CA LYS A 27 -31.71 47.27 -9.94
C LYS A 27 -30.74 47.96 -10.90
N ARG A 28 -30.03 48.99 -10.42
CA ARG A 28 -29.00 49.69 -11.19
C ARG A 28 -27.84 48.76 -11.56
N SER A 29 -27.41 47.93 -10.61
CA SER A 29 -26.33 46.95 -10.82
C SER A 29 -26.73 45.87 -11.83
N ILE A 30 -27.94 45.33 -11.73
CA ILE A 30 -28.49 44.36 -12.71
C ILE A 30 -28.48 44.95 -14.11
N LYS A 31 -28.98 46.18 -14.28
CA LYS A 31 -29.02 46.84 -15.59
C LYS A 31 -27.60 47.05 -16.15
N ARG A 32 -26.68 47.53 -15.32
CA ARG A 32 -25.27 47.74 -15.70
C ARG A 32 -24.56 46.44 -16.08
N LEU A 33 -24.83 45.34 -15.38
CA LEU A 33 -24.26 44.02 -15.69
C LEU A 33 -24.83 43.47 -17.01
N SER A 34 -26.11 43.69 -17.26
CA SER A 34 -26.76 43.32 -18.52
C SER A 34 -26.24 44.15 -19.70
N ASP A 35 -26.08 45.46 -19.53
CA ASP A 35 -25.48 46.35 -20.54
C ASP A 35 -24.04 45.94 -20.90
N ARG A 36 -23.32 45.35 -19.94
CA ARG A 36 -21.96 44.80 -20.11
C ARG A 36 -21.95 43.36 -20.63
N THR A 37 -23.11 42.79 -20.95
CA THR A 37 -23.27 41.39 -21.42
C THR A 37 -22.73 40.34 -20.43
N ILE A 38 -22.65 40.67 -19.14
CA ILE A 38 -22.16 39.76 -18.09
C ILE A 38 -23.28 38.82 -17.63
N ILE A 39 -24.50 39.33 -17.58
CA ILE A 39 -25.73 38.59 -17.26
C ILE A 39 -26.78 38.83 -18.34
N GLU A 40 -27.71 37.89 -18.52
CA GLU A 40 -28.90 38.13 -19.33
C GLU A 40 -29.87 39.01 -18.54
N LEU A 41 -30.60 39.93 -19.19
CA LEU A 41 -31.53 40.79 -18.47
C LEU A 41 -32.70 39.93 -17.94
N PRO A 42 -32.86 39.76 -16.61
CA PRO A 42 -33.93 38.92 -16.09
C PRO A 42 -35.31 39.54 -16.35
N PRO A 43 -36.36 38.72 -16.53
CA PRO A 43 -37.71 39.22 -16.70
C PRO A 43 -38.18 39.97 -15.45
N MET A 44 -38.94 41.05 -15.66
CA MET A 44 -39.56 41.80 -14.56
C MET A 44 -40.91 41.21 -14.17
N ALA A 45 -41.18 41.17 -12.87
CA ALA A 45 -42.48 40.87 -12.30
C ALA A 45 -42.91 42.00 -11.34
N GLU A 46 -44.20 42.24 -11.21
CA GLU A 46 -44.74 43.15 -10.20
C GLU A 46 -45.19 42.36 -8.97
N ILE A 47 -44.65 42.69 -7.82
CA ILE A 47 -45.10 42.15 -6.54
C ILE A 47 -45.92 43.21 -5.80
N LYS A 48 -47.01 42.76 -5.15
CA LYS A 48 -47.84 43.63 -4.30
C LYS A 48 -47.10 43.86 -2.98
N THR A 49 -46.51 45.05 -2.81
CA THR A 49 -45.98 45.48 -1.51
C THR A 49 -47.09 46.18 -0.72
N THR A 50 -46.97 46.25 0.61
CA THR A 50 -47.93 46.86 1.56
C THR A 50 -48.44 48.24 1.14
N THR A 51 -47.63 49.03 0.43
CA THR A 51 -47.96 50.42 0.08
C THR A 51 -48.26 50.61 -1.41
N LYS A 52 -47.49 50.00 -2.32
CA LYS A 52 -47.62 50.09 -3.79
C LYS A 52 -47.04 48.84 -4.46
N PRO A 53 -47.51 48.45 -5.66
CA PRO A 53 -46.87 47.39 -6.43
C PRO A 53 -45.44 47.82 -6.83
N THR A 54 -44.47 46.95 -6.57
CA THR A 54 -43.04 47.19 -6.84
C THR A 54 -42.56 46.27 -7.94
N LYS A 55 -41.88 46.82 -8.95
CA LYS A 55 -41.25 46.05 -10.04
C LYS A 55 -39.96 45.42 -9.54
N VAL A 56 -39.87 44.09 -9.63
CA VAL A 56 -38.71 43.29 -9.26
C VAL A 56 -38.22 42.46 -10.43
N TYR A 57 -36.92 42.23 -10.49
CA TYR A 57 -36.34 41.24 -11.40
C TYR A 57 -36.47 39.83 -10.82
N LEU A 58 -36.80 38.88 -11.69
CA LEU A 58 -37.01 37.48 -11.36
C LEU A 58 -35.86 36.62 -11.90
N PHE A 59 -35.14 35.96 -11.00
CA PHE A 59 -34.07 35.03 -11.33
C PHE A 59 -34.57 33.60 -11.21
N ASN A 60 -34.73 32.92 -12.35
CA ASN A 60 -35.23 31.54 -12.43
C ASN A 60 -34.23 30.64 -13.17
N GLY A 61 -34.25 29.35 -12.83
CA GLY A 61 -33.42 28.33 -13.48
C GLY A 61 -31.92 28.49 -13.16
N GLU A 62 -31.09 27.72 -13.88
CA GLU A 62 -29.64 27.70 -13.65
C GLU A 62 -28.94 29.01 -14.03
N GLN A 63 -29.37 29.65 -15.11
CA GLN A 63 -28.85 30.96 -15.54
C GLN A 63 -29.22 32.05 -14.51
N GLY A 64 -30.48 32.11 -14.07
CA GLY A 64 -30.89 33.06 -13.04
C GLY A 64 -30.13 32.86 -11.72
N LYS A 65 -29.85 31.60 -11.34
CA LYS A 65 -29.01 31.31 -10.17
C LYS A 65 -27.60 31.87 -10.32
N ARG A 66 -26.93 31.63 -11.46
CA ARG A 66 -25.60 32.19 -11.75
C ARG A 66 -25.62 33.72 -11.71
N ASP A 67 -26.58 34.33 -12.38
CA ASP A 67 -26.69 35.78 -12.48
C ASP A 67 -26.95 36.43 -11.11
N SER A 68 -27.75 35.77 -10.25
CA SER A 68 -27.96 36.21 -8.87
C SER A 68 -26.66 36.24 -8.06
N TYR A 69 -25.77 35.25 -8.25
CA TYR A 69 -24.46 35.24 -7.59
C TYR A 69 -23.54 36.34 -8.10
N VAL A 70 -23.55 36.61 -9.40
CA VAL A 70 -22.75 37.70 -9.99
C VAL A 70 -23.19 39.06 -9.43
N VAL A 71 -24.51 39.29 -9.33
CA VAL A 71 -25.07 40.53 -8.75
C VAL A 71 -24.66 40.67 -7.29
N VAL A 72 -24.77 39.61 -6.48
CA VAL A 72 -24.35 39.61 -5.07
C VAL A 72 -22.85 39.86 -4.94
N ALA A 73 -22.02 39.21 -5.76
CA ALA A 73 -20.57 39.41 -5.74
C ALA A 73 -20.16 40.85 -6.06
N GLN A 74 -20.88 41.56 -6.94
CA GLN A 74 -20.59 42.97 -7.21
C GLN A 74 -21.03 43.90 -6.07
N LEU A 75 -22.12 43.58 -5.39
CA LEU A 75 -22.69 44.41 -4.33
C LEU A 75 -22.05 44.19 -2.96
N SER A 76 -21.44 43.00 -2.73
CA SER A 76 -20.77 42.65 -1.47
C SER A 76 -19.27 42.48 -1.68
N PRO A 77 -18.47 43.55 -1.50
CA PRO A 77 -17.01 43.46 -1.49
C PRO A 77 -16.48 42.47 -0.45
N GLU A 78 -17.14 42.36 0.71
CA GLU A 78 -16.77 41.41 1.76
C GLU A 78 -16.87 39.95 1.29
N PHE A 79 -17.92 39.61 0.54
CA PHE A 79 -18.06 38.28 -0.05
C PHE A 79 -16.92 37.99 -1.03
N THR A 80 -16.55 38.96 -1.87
CA THR A 80 -15.43 38.80 -2.80
C THR A 80 -14.08 38.72 -2.10
N ALA A 81 -13.86 39.48 -1.02
CA ALA A 81 -12.64 39.44 -0.24
C ALA A 81 -12.44 38.05 0.38
N ARG A 82 -13.47 37.48 1.02
CA ARG A 82 -13.42 36.11 1.57
C ARG A 82 -13.12 35.05 0.52
N LEU A 83 -13.64 35.22 -0.69
CA LEU A 83 -13.35 34.31 -1.78
C LEU A 83 -11.87 34.40 -2.19
N VAL A 84 -11.34 35.61 -2.33
CA VAL A 84 -9.91 35.84 -2.62
C VAL A 84 -9.02 35.29 -1.49
N ASP A 85 -9.32 35.59 -0.24
CA ASP A 85 -8.58 35.09 0.93
C ASP A 85 -8.55 33.56 0.93
N ARG A 86 -9.69 32.92 0.63
CA ARG A 86 -9.77 31.47 0.54
C ARG A 86 -8.91 30.88 -0.58
N TRP A 87 -8.83 31.55 -1.73
CA TRP A 87 -7.95 31.13 -2.81
C TRP A 87 -6.48 31.29 -2.42
N GLN A 88 -6.12 32.40 -1.79
CA GLN A 88 -4.77 32.63 -1.29
C GLN A 88 -4.35 31.58 -0.25
N GLU A 89 -5.25 31.19 0.67
CA GLU A 89 -4.99 30.09 1.61
C GLU A 89 -4.70 28.76 0.90
N LEU A 90 -5.45 28.45 -0.16
CA LEU A 90 -5.28 27.21 -0.92
C LEU A 90 -3.98 27.25 -1.73
N GLU A 91 -3.63 28.38 -2.32
CA GLU A 91 -2.36 28.59 -3.01
C GLU A 91 -1.19 28.47 -2.04
N GLN A 92 -1.26 29.08 -0.85
CA GLN A 92 -0.23 28.93 0.19
C GLN A 92 -0.06 27.47 0.62
N LYS A 93 -1.16 26.72 0.75
CA LYS A 93 -1.11 25.28 1.07
C LYS A 93 -0.52 24.43 -0.07
N GLN A 94 -0.72 24.83 -1.33
CA GLN A 94 -0.15 24.13 -2.48
C GLN A 94 1.31 24.53 -2.75
N THR A 95 1.74 25.72 -2.37
CA THR A 95 3.11 26.22 -2.55
C THR A 95 4.07 25.67 -1.49
N SER A 96 3.81 24.48 -0.97
CA SER A 96 4.75 23.80 -0.08
C SER A 96 4.82 22.28 -0.30
N PRO A 97 5.26 21.79 -1.47
CA PRO A 97 6.38 20.86 -1.40
C PRO A 97 7.57 21.68 -0.90
N ALA A 98 8.20 21.28 0.21
CA ALA A 98 9.43 21.93 0.65
C ALA A 98 10.34 22.09 -0.58
N GLU A 99 10.62 23.33 -0.99
CA GLU A 99 11.63 23.62 -1.99
C GLU A 99 12.95 23.21 -1.34
N LEU A 100 13.26 21.92 -1.44
CA LEU A 100 14.53 21.38 -0.99
C LEU A 100 15.59 22.24 -1.65
N SER A 101 16.46 22.82 -0.83
CA SER A 101 17.54 23.67 -1.32
C SER A 101 18.31 22.88 -2.38
N ARG A 102 18.85 23.57 -3.40
CA ARG A 102 19.71 22.91 -4.41
C ARG A 102 20.79 22.03 -3.77
N MET A 103 21.27 22.43 -2.60
CA MET A 103 22.21 21.65 -1.80
C MET A 103 21.59 20.34 -1.26
N GLU A 104 20.38 20.38 -0.72
CA GLU A 104 19.67 19.22 -0.18
C GLU A 104 19.31 18.20 -1.27
N ILE A 105 18.95 18.69 -2.46
CA ILE A 105 18.69 17.83 -3.63
C ILE A 105 19.98 17.11 -4.04
N LEU A 106 21.11 17.83 -4.07
CA LEU A 106 22.40 17.25 -4.43
C LEU A 106 22.89 16.23 -3.39
N THR A 107 22.70 16.50 -2.10
CA THR A 107 23.05 15.54 -1.05
C THR A 107 22.20 14.28 -1.12
N LEU A 108 20.90 14.41 -1.38
CA LEU A 108 20.00 13.27 -1.54
C LEU A 108 20.36 12.44 -2.78
N ALA A 109 20.67 13.09 -3.90
CA ALA A 109 21.10 12.41 -5.12
C ALA A 109 22.41 11.62 -4.90
N MET A 110 23.37 12.21 -4.19
CA MET A 110 24.64 11.57 -3.87
C MET A 110 24.44 10.34 -2.96
N GLN A 111 23.59 10.45 -1.93
CA GLN A 111 23.27 9.32 -1.05
C GLN A 111 22.62 8.17 -1.83
N ALA A 112 21.64 8.50 -2.68
CA ALA A 112 20.97 7.51 -3.52
C ALA A 112 21.93 6.83 -4.51
N GLU A 113 22.89 7.55 -5.07
CA GLU A 113 23.90 6.96 -5.94
C GLU A 113 24.82 6.01 -5.17
N GLN A 114 25.27 6.43 -3.98
CA GLN A 114 26.15 5.63 -3.13
C GLN A 114 25.47 4.32 -2.67
N GLU A 115 24.20 4.37 -2.27
CA GLU A 115 23.40 3.19 -1.96
C GLU A 115 23.25 2.27 -3.17
N ASN A 116 22.97 2.83 -4.35
CA ASN A 116 22.87 2.04 -5.58
C ASN A 116 24.19 1.34 -5.92
N GLN A 117 25.33 2.00 -5.76
CA GLN A 117 26.64 1.40 -5.99
C GLN A 117 26.91 0.25 -5.01
N GLN A 118 26.60 0.44 -3.71
CA GLN A 118 26.75 -0.62 -2.71
C GLN A 118 25.86 -1.82 -2.99
N LEU A 119 24.61 -1.60 -3.40
CA LEU A 119 23.68 -2.67 -3.75
C LEU A 119 24.16 -3.42 -5.00
N LYS A 120 24.66 -2.72 -6.03
CA LYS A 120 25.25 -3.35 -7.22
C LYS A 120 26.44 -4.22 -6.87
N HIS A 121 27.35 -3.73 -6.02
CA HIS A 121 28.50 -4.50 -5.57
C HIS A 121 28.07 -5.77 -4.83
N LYS A 122 27.08 -5.69 -3.93
CA LYS A 122 26.51 -6.87 -3.26
C LYS A 122 25.89 -7.87 -4.23
N ILE A 123 25.18 -7.38 -5.25
CA ILE A 123 24.60 -8.23 -6.30
C ILE A 123 25.70 -8.93 -7.10
N GLU A 124 26.80 -8.25 -7.44
CA GLU A 124 27.94 -8.85 -8.13
C GLU A 124 28.66 -9.90 -7.27
N GLU A 125 28.83 -9.64 -5.96
CA GLU A 125 29.40 -10.62 -5.02
C GLU A 125 28.51 -11.85 -4.82
N ASP A 126 27.20 -11.66 -4.85
CA ASP A 126 26.23 -12.74 -4.65
C ASP A 126 25.90 -13.47 -5.96
N ALA A 127 26.15 -12.87 -7.14
CA ALA A 127 25.96 -13.50 -8.44
C ALA A 127 26.62 -14.89 -8.57
N PRO A 128 27.90 -15.11 -8.21
CA PRO A 128 28.49 -16.44 -8.26
C PRO A 128 27.88 -17.41 -7.23
N LYS A 129 27.44 -16.92 -6.06
CA LYS A 129 26.78 -17.75 -5.04
C LYS A 129 25.40 -18.21 -5.51
N VAL A 130 24.63 -17.32 -6.12
CA VAL A 130 23.32 -17.62 -6.71
C VAL A 130 23.46 -18.53 -7.93
N ALA A 131 24.47 -18.30 -8.78
CA ALA A 131 24.76 -19.18 -9.92
C ALA A 131 25.15 -20.59 -9.46
N PHE A 132 26.01 -20.71 -8.44
CA PHE A 132 26.37 -21.99 -7.84
C PHE A 132 25.15 -22.68 -7.20
N ALA A 133 24.33 -21.95 -6.44
CA ALA A 133 23.10 -22.50 -5.85
C ALA A 133 22.14 -23.03 -6.93
N LYS A 134 21.98 -22.31 -8.04
CA LYS A 134 21.16 -22.74 -9.19
C LYS A 134 21.75 -23.93 -9.94
N GLN A 135 23.08 -24.04 -10.08
CA GLN A 135 23.72 -25.19 -10.71
C GLN A 135 23.63 -26.45 -9.84
N VAL A 136 23.80 -26.32 -8.53
CA VAL A 136 23.64 -27.41 -7.55
C VAL A 136 22.18 -27.89 -7.49
N GLU A 137 21.23 -27.02 -7.76
CA GLU A 137 19.81 -27.34 -7.87
C GLU A 137 19.45 -28.20 -9.10
N VAL A 138 20.31 -28.22 -10.13
CA VAL A 138 20.06 -28.86 -11.45
C VAL A 138 20.76 -30.23 -11.61
N ALA A 139 21.70 -30.61 -10.73
CA ALA A 139 22.36 -31.92 -10.83
C ALA A 139 21.42 -33.07 -10.41
N PRO A 140 21.11 -34.05 -11.30
CA PRO A 140 20.11 -35.09 -11.06
C PRO A 140 20.62 -36.31 -10.25
N ASP A 141 21.83 -36.28 -9.69
CA ASP A 141 22.34 -37.42 -8.95
C ASP A 141 21.88 -37.36 -7.50
N ALA A 142 20.62 -37.78 -7.26
CA ALA A 142 20.15 -38.05 -5.92
C ALA A 142 21.08 -39.07 -5.25
N ILE A 143 21.73 -38.67 -4.16
CA ILE A 143 22.73 -39.51 -3.48
C ILE A 143 22.08 -40.33 -2.38
N SER A 144 22.68 -41.48 -2.06
CA SER A 144 22.19 -42.29 -0.95
C SER A 144 22.31 -41.54 0.39
N VAL A 145 21.41 -41.83 1.34
CA VAL A 145 21.48 -41.24 2.70
C VAL A 145 22.83 -41.50 3.37
N ALA A 146 23.51 -42.60 3.03
CA ALA A 146 24.86 -42.89 3.51
C ALA A 146 25.91 -41.91 2.97
N GLN A 147 25.86 -41.58 1.68
CA GLN A 147 26.74 -40.58 1.07
C GLN A 147 26.42 -39.18 1.58
N ALA A 148 25.13 -38.84 1.70
CA ALA A 148 24.68 -37.59 2.28
C ALA A 148 25.20 -37.39 3.71
N ALA A 149 25.16 -38.43 4.53
CA ALA A 149 25.69 -38.37 5.90
C ALA A 149 27.19 -38.07 5.94
N LYS A 150 27.98 -38.63 5.00
CA LYS A 150 29.42 -38.33 4.88
C LYS A 150 29.67 -36.87 4.52
N ILE A 151 28.90 -36.32 3.57
CA ILE A 151 29.02 -34.92 3.14
C ILE A 151 28.64 -33.97 4.30
N LEU A 152 27.60 -34.30 5.06
CA LEU A 152 27.13 -33.51 6.20
C LEU A 152 27.97 -33.72 7.49
N GLY A 153 29.04 -34.53 7.44
CA GLY A 153 29.87 -34.81 8.61
C GLY A 153 29.14 -35.53 9.75
N THR A 154 28.07 -36.28 9.46
CA THR A 154 27.24 -36.95 10.47
C THR A 154 27.16 -38.46 10.24
N GLY A 155 26.68 -39.19 11.26
CA GLY A 155 26.49 -40.64 11.15
C GLY A 155 25.18 -40.98 10.42
N GLN A 156 25.20 -41.96 9.50
CA GLN A 156 24.01 -42.39 8.75
C GLN A 156 22.80 -42.69 9.65
N ARG A 157 23.00 -43.38 10.77
CA ARG A 157 21.93 -43.68 11.74
C ARG A 157 21.34 -42.41 12.37
N ARG A 158 22.18 -41.40 12.65
CA ARG A 158 21.75 -40.11 13.20
C ARG A 158 20.98 -39.31 12.16
N LEU A 159 21.44 -39.33 10.91
CA LEU A 159 20.73 -38.68 9.81
C LEU A 159 19.34 -39.30 9.59
N PHE A 160 19.22 -40.63 9.60
CA PHE A 160 17.90 -41.28 9.55
C PHE A 160 17.01 -40.95 10.75
N ALA A 161 17.58 -40.83 11.96
CA ALA A 161 16.82 -40.40 13.13
C ALA A 161 16.26 -38.98 12.94
N LYS A 162 17.08 -38.06 12.43
CA LYS A 162 16.65 -36.68 12.10
C LYS A 162 15.64 -36.63 10.96
N LEU A 163 15.80 -37.43 9.92
CA LEU A 163 14.82 -37.51 8.82
C LEU A 163 13.46 -38.04 9.30
N ARG A 164 13.44 -38.94 10.29
CA ARG A 164 12.18 -39.39 10.93
C ARG A 164 11.56 -38.32 11.81
N GLU A 165 12.37 -37.60 12.57
CA GLU A 165 11.93 -36.46 13.39
C GLU A 165 11.30 -35.35 12.52
N LEU A 166 11.94 -35.03 11.40
CA LEU A 166 11.45 -34.05 10.43
C LEU A 166 10.26 -34.53 9.59
N LYS A 167 9.82 -35.79 9.77
CA LYS A 167 8.79 -36.45 8.94
C LYS A 167 9.14 -36.41 7.45
N TRP A 168 10.38 -36.71 7.10
CA TRP A 168 10.82 -36.87 5.70
C TRP A 168 10.81 -38.32 5.25
N VAL A 169 11.03 -39.25 6.18
CA VAL A 169 10.95 -40.71 5.94
C VAL A 169 10.08 -41.40 6.98
N THR A 170 9.48 -42.52 6.59
CA THR A 170 8.67 -43.39 7.46
C THR A 170 9.54 -44.15 8.46
N ARG A 171 8.91 -44.89 9.37
CA ARG A 171 9.60 -45.81 10.29
C ARG A 171 10.45 -46.87 9.56
N ARG A 172 10.07 -47.22 8.33
CA ARG A 172 10.80 -48.16 7.47
C ARG A 172 11.88 -47.49 6.61
N ASN A 173 12.13 -46.19 6.81
CA ASN A 173 13.06 -45.35 6.06
C ASN A 173 12.66 -45.10 4.60
N GLU A 174 11.36 -45.18 4.31
CA GLU A 174 10.80 -44.89 2.98
C GLU A 174 10.46 -43.38 2.92
N PRO A 175 10.79 -42.64 1.85
CA PRO A 175 10.42 -41.24 1.72
C PRO A 175 8.91 -41.01 1.73
N TYR A 176 8.45 -39.92 2.33
CA TYR A 176 7.06 -39.50 2.15
C TYR A 176 6.87 -38.86 0.76
N GLN A 177 5.69 -39.10 0.18
CA GLN A 177 5.33 -38.62 -1.16
C GLN A 177 5.42 -37.09 -1.30
N ASP A 178 5.02 -36.34 -0.26
CA ASP A 178 5.10 -34.87 -0.24
C ASP A 178 6.54 -34.34 -0.35
N LYS A 179 7.53 -35.11 0.13
CA LYS A 179 8.96 -34.75 0.02
C LYS A 179 9.57 -35.11 -1.33
N ILE A 180 9.01 -36.11 -1.99
CA ILE A 180 9.35 -36.46 -3.38
C ILE A 180 8.83 -35.38 -4.32
N GLU A 181 7.56 -34.99 -4.17
CA GLU A 181 6.95 -33.92 -4.97
C GLU A 181 7.60 -32.55 -4.75
N ALA A 182 8.04 -32.27 -3.52
CA ALA A 182 8.84 -31.08 -3.22
C ALA A 182 10.28 -31.14 -3.77
N GLY A 183 10.68 -32.24 -4.42
CA GLY A 183 12.01 -32.43 -5.00
C GLY A 183 13.14 -32.51 -3.98
N LEU A 184 12.84 -32.88 -2.73
CA LEU A 184 13.82 -32.98 -1.63
C LEU A 184 14.40 -34.39 -1.48
N LEU A 185 13.60 -35.41 -1.80
CA LEU A 185 13.98 -36.82 -1.76
C LEU A 185 13.60 -37.50 -3.07
N ASP A 186 14.26 -38.60 -3.37
CA ASP A 186 13.95 -39.50 -4.48
C ASP A 186 13.96 -40.96 -3.99
N VAL A 187 13.40 -41.88 -4.78
CA VAL A 187 13.23 -43.29 -4.42
C VAL A 187 13.88 -44.21 -5.43
N LYS A 188 14.76 -45.08 -4.95
CA LYS A 188 15.28 -46.22 -5.71
C LYS A 188 14.62 -47.52 -5.28
N LEU A 189 13.94 -48.18 -6.21
CA LEU A 189 13.44 -49.54 -6.02
C LEU A 189 14.55 -50.55 -6.39
N GLY A 190 14.83 -51.47 -5.48
CA GLY A 190 15.69 -52.63 -5.73
C GLY A 190 14.91 -53.91 -5.50
N SER A 191 15.23 -54.98 -6.21
CA SER A 191 14.70 -56.31 -5.93
C SER A 191 15.77 -57.16 -5.26
N TRP A 192 15.43 -57.83 -4.16
CA TRP A 192 16.29 -58.80 -3.51
C TRP A 192 15.55 -60.11 -3.30
N GLN A 193 16.22 -61.23 -3.57
CA GLN A 193 15.63 -62.55 -3.45
C GLN A 193 15.85 -63.09 -2.04
N HIS A 194 14.76 -63.23 -1.30
CA HIS A 194 14.78 -63.80 0.04
C HIS A 194 14.84 -65.33 -0.06
N PRO A 195 15.72 -66.01 0.70
CA PRO A 195 15.88 -67.47 0.68
C PRO A 195 14.56 -68.25 0.79
N ASP A 196 13.69 -67.85 1.72
CA ASP A 196 12.42 -68.56 1.97
C ASP A 196 11.16 -67.93 1.38
N HIS A 197 11.23 -66.68 0.88
CA HIS A 197 10.03 -65.87 0.58
C HIS A 197 10.05 -65.23 -0.81
N GLY A 198 10.98 -65.63 -1.69
CA GLY A 198 11.03 -65.16 -3.08
C GLY A 198 11.49 -63.71 -3.25
N LEU A 199 11.22 -63.13 -4.42
CA LEU A 199 11.63 -61.77 -4.80
C LEU A 199 10.87 -60.72 -3.98
N LYS A 200 11.58 -59.98 -3.14
CA LYS A 200 11.07 -58.84 -2.38
C LYS A 200 11.58 -57.53 -2.98
N GLN A 201 10.73 -56.51 -2.96
CA GLN A 201 11.12 -55.16 -3.34
C GLN A 201 11.64 -54.40 -2.11
N SER A 202 12.74 -53.69 -2.29
CA SER A 202 13.36 -52.81 -1.31
C SER A 202 13.27 -51.38 -1.80
N VAL A 203 12.69 -50.51 -0.98
CA VAL A 203 12.56 -49.08 -1.26
C VAL A 203 13.71 -48.36 -0.55
N THR A 204 14.54 -47.65 -1.32
CA THR A 204 15.70 -46.93 -0.77
C THR A 204 15.53 -45.44 -0.99
N ALA A 205 15.60 -44.65 0.10
CA ALA A 205 15.59 -43.20 0.04
C ALA A 205 16.90 -42.64 -0.54
N LEU A 206 16.78 -41.71 -1.48
CA LEU A 206 17.85 -40.88 -2.02
C LEU A 206 17.58 -39.40 -1.69
N ILE A 207 18.64 -38.61 -1.54
CA ILE A 207 18.57 -37.19 -1.20
C ILE A 207 19.06 -36.38 -2.40
N THR A 208 18.24 -35.44 -2.87
CA THR A 208 18.57 -34.55 -3.99
C THR A 208 19.47 -33.39 -3.53
N GLY A 209 20.04 -32.63 -4.47
CA GLY A 209 20.79 -31.40 -4.15
C GLY A 209 20.00 -30.41 -3.28
N LYS A 210 18.71 -30.19 -3.62
CA LYS A 210 17.79 -29.36 -2.82
C LYS A 210 17.57 -29.93 -1.41
N GLY A 211 17.39 -31.24 -1.31
CA GLY A 211 17.26 -31.95 -0.04
C GLY A 211 18.48 -31.76 0.85
N LEU A 212 19.68 -31.90 0.29
CA LEU A 212 20.95 -31.70 1.00
C LEU A 212 21.12 -30.27 1.51
N SER A 213 20.89 -29.26 0.67
CA SER A 213 21.00 -27.85 1.08
C SER A 213 20.04 -27.52 2.22
N LYS A 214 18.80 -28.03 2.15
CA LYS A 214 17.80 -27.83 3.21
C LYS A 214 18.17 -28.57 4.50
N LEU A 215 18.72 -29.79 4.40
CA LEU A 215 19.22 -30.52 5.57
C LEU A 215 20.43 -29.84 6.20
N GLN A 216 21.34 -29.29 5.41
CA GLN A 216 22.48 -28.53 5.92
C GLN A 216 22.00 -27.31 6.72
N LEU A 217 21.06 -26.53 6.18
CA LEU A 217 20.47 -25.39 6.89
C LEU A 217 19.81 -25.82 8.22
N LEU A 218 19.02 -26.90 8.19
CA LEU A 218 18.31 -27.40 9.38
C LEU A 218 19.23 -28.00 10.45
N LEU A 219 20.38 -28.55 10.05
CA LEU A 219 21.37 -29.14 10.97
C LEU A 219 22.40 -28.12 11.47
N SER A 220 22.65 -27.04 10.74
CA SER A 220 23.53 -25.94 11.14
C SER A 220 22.88 -24.98 12.14
N ILE A 221 21.56 -25.00 12.32
CA ILE A 221 20.88 -24.28 13.40
C ILE A 221 21.02 -25.13 14.67
N PRO A 222 21.79 -24.72 15.69
CA PRO A 222 21.89 -25.47 16.92
C PRO A 222 20.53 -25.49 17.61
N ALA A 223 19.99 -26.69 17.80
CA ALA A 223 18.85 -26.92 18.68
C ALA A 223 19.27 -26.71 20.14
N SER A 224 19.43 -25.46 20.53
CA SER A 224 19.55 -25.01 21.92
C SER A 224 19.00 -23.60 22.04
N SER A 225 17.67 -23.51 22.12
CA SER A 225 17.00 -22.39 22.79
C SER A 225 16.05 -22.98 23.82
N PRO A 226 16.51 -23.24 25.06
CA PRO A 226 15.59 -23.33 26.17
C PRO A 226 15.22 -21.88 26.56
N LEU A 227 13.95 -21.56 26.35
CA LEU A 227 13.11 -20.77 27.24
C LEU A 227 13.68 -19.42 27.74
N LEU A 228 13.08 -18.35 27.22
CA LEU A 228 12.82 -17.12 27.99
C LEU A 228 12.35 -17.50 29.41
N SER A 229 13.24 -17.36 30.39
CA SER A 229 12.89 -17.38 31.81
C SER A 229 13.57 -16.19 32.49
N SER A 230 12.75 -15.51 33.29
CA SER A 230 13.05 -14.39 34.20
C SER A 230 13.60 -13.12 33.56
N ALA A 231 12.62 -12.30 33.16
CA ALA A 231 12.57 -10.87 33.46
C ALA A 231 13.61 -10.37 34.47
N GLN A 232 14.26 -9.29 34.05
CA GLN A 232 14.85 -8.26 34.87
C GLN A 232 13.94 -7.92 36.07
N MET A 233 14.41 -8.15 37.29
CA MET A 233 14.16 -7.27 38.44
C MET A 233 15.31 -7.44 39.43
N SER A 234 16.43 -6.78 39.17
CA SER A 234 17.47 -6.49 40.17
C SER A 234 18.19 -5.22 39.75
N ALA A 235 17.52 -4.09 39.95
CA ALA A 235 18.15 -2.80 40.16
C ALA A 235 17.17 -1.90 40.92
N HIS A 236 17.69 -1.18 41.92
CA HIS A 236 17.08 -0.06 42.64
C HIS A 236 16.06 -0.37 43.76
N GLN A 237 16.59 -0.64 44.97
CA GLN A 237 16.32 0.26 46.10
C GLN A 237 17.34 0.04 47.23
N MET A 238 18.35 0.91 47.28
CA MET A 238 19.20 1.10 48.45
C MET A 238 19.48 2.60 48.54
N GLY A 239 18.80 3.26 49.47
CA GLY A 239 18.84 4.71 49.64
C GLY A 239 17.59 5.23 50.34
N GLU A 240 17.52 5.04 51.67
CA GLU A 240 17.03 6.01 52.67
C GLU A 240 16.78 5.30 54.00
N LYS A 241 17.77 5.37 54.89
CA LYS A 241 17.65 5.85 56.27
C LYS A 241 19.01 5.91 56.93
#